data_AF-A0A8T3XWI5-F1
#
_entry.id   AF-A0A8T3XWI5-F1
#
_cell.length_a   1.000
_cell.length_b   1.000
_cell.length_c   1.000
_cell.angle_alpha   90.00
_cell.angle_beta   90.00
_cell.angle_gamma   90.00
#
_symmetry.space_group_name_H-M   'P 1'
#
loop_
_entity.id
_entity.type
_entity.pdbx_description
1 polymer ?
#
loop_
_entity_poly.entity_id
_entity_poly.type
_entity_poly.pdbx_seq_one_letter_code
_entity_poly.pdbx_strand_id
1 'polypeptide(L)'
;MAKGAVMEKDSGEFELIPVSPLRKLEKRIDELEVSKGGNMQEFYRDMVDIVKMNQQLVDELAKANDALRIEISRLPSRMEDLIARMDEIISFIKASATEEMAPTAGDMKPLGDKLDQLIETNKRVAESNQSVLQLLDNIGKKLSRPVLPPVKRPFLLQPKPM
;
A
#
# COMPACT_ATOMS: atom_id res chain seq x y z
N MET A 1 28.22 30.17 -16.70
CA MET A 1 27.99 30.09 -15.24
C MET A 1 26.50 30.21 -14.99
N ALA A 2 25.85 29.16 -14.48
CA ALA A 2 24.57 29.24 -13.79
C ALA A 2 24.45 27.99 -12.91
N LYS A 3 24.42 28.21 -11.58
CA LYS A 3 24.26 27.18 -10.55
C LYS A 3 22.82 26.66 -10.61
N GLY A 4 22.65 25.36 -10.87
CA GLY A 4 21.37 24.67 -10.67
C GLY A 4 21.20 24.30 -9.21
N ALA A 5 20.08 24.73 -8.62
CA ALA A 5 19.67 24.39 -7.26
C ALA A 5 19.49 22.87 -7.11
N VAL A 6 20.11 22.31 -6.08
CA VAL A 6 19.86 20.94 -5.64
C VAL A 6 18.55 20.99 -4.85
N MET A 7 17.44 20.60 -5.48
CA MET A 7 16.25 20.20 -4.75
C MET A 7 16.45 18.76 -4.29
N GLU A 8 16.68 18.58 -2.99
CA GLU A 8 16.51 17.32 -2.30
C GLU A 8 15.10 16.78 -2.59
N LYS A 9 15.04 15.67 -3.32
CA LYS A 9 13.82 14.88 -3.42
C LYS A 9 13.72 14.04 -2.16
N ASP A 10 13.05 14.59 -1.14
CA ASP A 10 12.45 13.80 -0.09
C ASP A 10 11.15 13.19 -0.66
N SER A 11 11.30 12.07 -1.37
CA SER A 11 10.20 11.42 -2.08
C SER A 11 9.51 10.40 -1.19
N GLY A 12 8.43 10.82 -0.55
CA GLY A 12 7.11 10.21 -0.75
C GLY A 12 6.89 8.75 -0.37
N GLU A 13 7.67 8.16 0.53
CA GLU A 13 7.27 6.92 1.22
C GLU A 13 6.24 7.29 2.29
N PHE A 14 4.95 7.21 1.95
CA PHE A 14 3.91 7.13 2.98
C PHE A 14 4.11 5.79 3.71
N GLU A 15 4.86 5.83 4.83
CA GLU A 15 5.14 4.68 5.67
C GLU A 15 3.84 4.24 6.38
N LEU A 16 3.23 3.14 5.91
CA LEU A 16 2.04 2.53 6.55
C LEU A 16 2.34 2.03 7.97
N ILE A 17 3.63 1.79 8.27
CA ILE A 17 4.16 1.42 9.57
C ILE A 17 5.47 2.20 9.73
N PRO A 18 5.67 2.96 10.82
CA PRO A 18 6.92 3.68 11.03
C PRO A 18 8.09 2.68 11.13
N VAL A 19 8.94 2.61 10.11
CA VAL A 19 10.13 1.75 10.12
C VAL A 19 11.34 2.44 10.72
N SER A 20 11.23 3.75 11.05
CA SER A 20 12.28 4.52 11.70
C SER A 20 12.82 3.87 12.98
N PRO A 21 12.00 3.32 13.89
CA PRO A 21 12.52 2.64 15.09
C PRO A 21 13.14 1.26 14.78
N LEU A 22 12.61 0.53 13.80
CA LEU A 22 13.19 -0.74 13.32
C LEU A 22 14.59 -0.53 12.73
N ARG A 23 14.74 0.49 11.86
CA ARG A 23 16.04 0.88 11.29
C ARG A 23 17.04 1.32 12.36
N LYS A 24 16.58 1.98 13.44
CA LYS A 24 17.42 2.35 14.59
C LYS A 24 17.86 1.12 15.40
N LEU A 25 16.99 0.13 15.56
CA LEU A 25 17.31 -1.15 16.20
C LEU A 25 18.35 -1.93 15.40
N GLU A 26 18.13 -2.09 14.11
CA GLU A 26 19.05 -2.77 13.19
C GLU A 26 20.45 -2.15 13.27
N LYS A 27 20.52 -0.82 13.17
CA LYS A 27 21.80 -0.10 13.26
C LYS A 27 22.52 -0.32 14.59
N ARG A 28 21.79 -0.35 15.72
CA ARG A 28 22.38 -0.61 17.05
C ARG A 28 22.83 -2.06 17.23
N ILE A 29 22.11 -3.02 16.64
CA ILE A 29 22.51 -4.43 16.65
C ILE A 29 23.81 -4.62 15.85
N ASP A 30 23.92 -4.00 14.68
CA ASP A 30 25.14 -4.00 13.88
C ASP A 30 26.33 -3.39 14.65
N GLU A 31 26.11 -2.28 15.36
CA GLU A 31 27.13 -1.61 16.19
C GLU A 31 27.63 -2.53 17.34
N LEU A 32 26.73 -3.27 17.99
CA LEU A 32 27.06 -4.22 19.06
C LEU A 32 27.77 -5.48 18.56
N GLU A 33 27.44 -5.96 17.36
CA GLU A 33 28.12 -7.11 16.76
C GLU A 33 29.57 -6.80 16.40
N VAL A 34 29.83 -5.54 16.02
CA VAL A 34 31.18 -5.03 15.72
C VAL A 34 31.99 -4.79 17.00
N SER A 35 31.36 -4.39 18.12
CA SER A 35 32.04 -4.04 19.36
C SER A 35 32.37 -5.23 20.29
N LYS A 36 32.60 -6.44 19.76
CA LYS A 36 32.99 -7.64 20.52
C LYS A 36 34.38 -7.49 21.17
N GLY A 37 34.49 -6.66 22.21
CA GLY A 37 35.72 -6.46 22.96
C GLY A 37 35.73 -5.20 23.79
N GLY A 38 35.08 -5.21 24.96
CA GLY A 38 35.51 -4.39 26.09
C GLY A 38 34.57 -3.28 26.57
N ASN A 39 33.39 -3.62 27.12
CA ASN A 39 32.88 -3.05 28.38
C ASN A 39 31.53 -3.71 28.71
N MET A 40 31.51 -4.65 29.66
CA MET A 40 30.29 -5.40 30.01
C MET A 40 29.16 -4.48 30.52
N GLN A 41 29.52 -3.35 31.14
CA GLN A 41 28.58 -2.35 31.65
C GLN A 41 27.92 -1.51 30.54
N GLU A 42 28.60 -1.27 29.43
CA GLU A 42 28.02 -0.63 28.24
C GLU A 42 27.10 -1.60 27.50
N PHE A 43 27.51 -2.86 27.36
CA PHE A 43 26.66 -3.92 26.82
C PHE A 43 25.34 -4.09 27.59
N TYR A 44 25.37 -4.05 28.92
CA TYR A 44 24.14 -4.09 29.72
C TYR A 44 23.26 -2.86 29.52
N ARG A 45 23.85 -1.67 29.35
CA ARG A 45 23.10 -0.44 29.07
C ARG A 45 22.41 -0.52 27.70
N ASP A 46 23.13 -0.98 26.68
CA ASP A 46 22.60 -1.10 25.33
C ASP A 46 21.51 -2.17 25.24
N MET A 47 21.66 -3.28 25.97
CA MET A 47 20.62 -4.30 26.09
C MET A 47 19.35 -3.75 26.75
N VAL A 48 19.48 -2.96 27.82
CA VAL A 48 18.33 -2.30 28.46
C VAL A 48 17.64 -1.32 27.51
N ASP A 49 18.40 -0.59 26.72
CA ASP A 49 17.85 0.36 25.74
C ASP A 49 17.17 -0.35 24.56
N ILE A 50 17.70 -1.51 24.12
CA ILE A 50 17.04 -2.38 23.13
C ILE A 50 15.71 -2.90 23.68
N VAL A 51 15.69 -3.37 24.94
CA VAL A 51 14.45 -3.86 25.58
C VAL A 51 13.42 -2.74 25.69
N LYS A 52 13.82 -1.54 26.10
CA LYS A 52 12.91 -0.37 26.15
C LYS A 52 12.36 -0.02 24.77
N MET A 53 13.20 -0.02 23.74
CA MET A 53 12.78 0.28 22.37
C MET A 53 11.86 -0.81 21.79
N ASN A 54 12.10 -2.08 22.11
CA ASN A 54 11.20 -3.18 21.77
C ASN A 54 9.84 -3.01 22.48
N GLN A 55 9.82 -2.66 23.77
CA GLN A 55 8.57 -2.41 24.47
C GLN A 55 7.78 -1.25 23.85
N GLN A 56 8.46 -0.17 23.43
CA GLN A 56 7.81 0.92 22.70
C GLN A 56 7.21 0.45 21.37
N LEU A 57 7.92 -0.39 20.61
CA LEU A 57 7.41 -0.98 19.37
C LEU A 57 6.20 -1.88 19.62
N VAL A 58 6.24 -2.71 20.68
CA VAL A 58 5.12 -3.57 21.07
C VAL A 58 3.90 -2.73 21.45
N ASP A 59 4.09 -1.64 22.18
CA ASP A 59 3.01 -0.73 22.57
C ASP A 59 2.41 -0.01 21.35
N GLU A 60 3.24 0.43 20.40
CA GLU A 60 2.79 1.03 19.14
C GLU A 60 2.03 0.02 18.28
N LEU A 61 2.53 -1.21 18.18
CA LEU A 61 1.87 -2.29 17.47
C LEU A 61 0.52 -2.64 18.08
N ALA A 62 0.43 -2.71 19.42
CA ALA A 62 -0.82 -2.95 20.11
C ALA A 62 -1.85 -1.84 19.83
N LYS A 63 -1.43 -0.57 19.90
CA LYS A 63 -2.29 0.58 19.56
C LYS A 63 -2.77 0.55 18.10
N ALA A 64 -1.88 0.25 17.17
CA ALA A 64 -2.23 0.13 15.76
C ALA A 64 -3.20 -1.04 15.52
N ASN A 65 -3.02 -2.16 16.22
CA ASN A 65 -3.92 -3.30 16.15
C ASN A 65 -5.32 -2.95 16.69
N ASP A 66 -5.41 -2.28 17.83
CA ASP A 66 -6.67 -1.82 18.40
C ASP A 66 -7.38 -0.83 17.46
N ALA A 67 -6.64 0.11 16.86
CA ALA A 67 -7.19 1.03 15.87
C ALA A 67 -7.76 0.29 14.65
N LEU A 68 -7.00 -0.66 14.09
CA LEU A 68 -7.46 -1.50 12.97
C LEU A 68 -8.70 -2.32 13.35
N ARG A 69 -8.73 -2.89 14.55
CA ARG A 69 -9.89 -3.63 15.04
C ARG A 69 -11.14 -2.76 15.11
N ILE A 70 -11.00 -1.52 15.56
CA ILE A 70 -12.09 -0.53 15.58
C ILE A 70 -12.54 -0.22 14.14
N GLU A 71 -11.63 0.04 13.22
CA GLU A 71 -11.99 0.31 11.82
C GLU A 71 -12.71 -0.85 11.16
N ILE A 72 -12.23 -2.08 11.38
CA ILE A 72 -12.89 -3.30 10.89
C ILE A 72 -14.28 -3.43 11.50
N SER A 73 -14.47 -3.14 12.79
CA SER A 73 -15.78 -3.21 13.44
C SER A 73 -16.81 -2.21 12.86
N ARG A 74 -16.35 -1.13 12.22
CA ARG A 74 -17.20 -0.11 11.58
C ARG A 74 -17.52 -0.40 10.11
N LEU A 75 -16.87 -1.38 9.49
CA LEU A 75 -17.15 -1.75 8.10
C LEU A 75 -18.55 -2.35 7.90
N PRO A 76 -19.04 -3.27 8.75
CA PRO A 76 -20.38 -3.84 8.59
C PRO A 76 -21.49 -2.77 8.57
N SER A 77 -21.44 -1.80 9.49
CA SER A 77 -22.46 -0.73 9.53
C SER A 77 -22.43 0.15 8.28
N ARG A 78 -21.24 0.47 7.76
CA ARG A 78 -21.10 1.20 6.48
C ARG A 78 -21.60 0.40 5.29
N MET A 79 -21.45 -0.92 5.32
CA MET A 79 -21.99 -1.82 4.30
C MET A 79 -23.52 -1.88 4.37
N GLU A 80 -24.11 -1.94 5.57
CA GLU A 80 -25.57 -1.87 5.76
C GLU A 80 -26.14 -0.55 5.23
N ASP A 81 -25.51 0.58 5.52
CA ASP A 81 -25.90 1.89 4.98
C ASP A 81 -25.86 1.92 3.44
N LEU A 82 -24.84 1.28 2.84
CA LEU A 82 -24.71 1.18 1.40
C LEU A 82 -25.80 0.29 0.78
N ILE A 83 -26.08 -0.86 1.41
CA ILE A 83 -27.15 -1.78 0.99
C ILE A 83 -28.50 -1.05 1.03
N ALA A 84 -28.80 -0.33 2.11
CA ALA A 84 -30.03 0.45 2.23
C ALA A 84 -30.20 1.48 1.10
N ARG A 85 -29.13 2.21 0.77
CA ARG A 85 -29.14 3.16 -0.37
C ARG A 85 -29.33 2.45 -1.70
N MET A 86 -28.75 1.27 -1.88
CA MET A 86 -28.97 0.47 -3.10
C MET A 86 -30.41 -0.03 -3.19
N ASP A 87 -31.01 -0.46 -2.07
CA ASP A 87 -32.41 -0.88 -2.03
C ASP A 87 -33.35 0.28 -2.34
N GLU A 88 -33.06 1.50 -1.86
CA GLU A 88 -33.78 2.71 -2.25
C GLU A 88 -33.67 2.99 -3.75
N ILE A 89 -32.47 2.91 -4.33
CA ILE A 89 -32.27 3.08 -5.79
C ILE A 89 -33.06 2.02 -6.57
N ILE A 90 -33.01 0.75 -6.14
CA ILE A 90 -33.77 -0.33 -6.76
C ILE A 90 -35.28 -0.05 -6.64
N SER A 91 -35.73 0.48 -5.51
CA SER A 91 -37.12 0.89 -5.31
C SER A 91 -37.53 2.01 -6.27
N PHE A 92 -36.70 3.04 -6.43
CA PHE A 92 -36.93 4.10 -7.41
C PHE A 92 -36.98 3.57 -8.84
N ILE A 93 -36.07 2.67 -9.24
CA ILE A 93 -36.08 2.06 -10.57
C ILE A 93 -37.37 1.25 -10.78
N LYS A 94 -37.78 0.46 -9.79
CA LYS A 94 -39.04 -0.30 -9.85
C LYS A 94 -40.25 0.61 -9.96
N ALA A 95 -40.28 1.69 -9.16
CA ALA A 95 -41.36 2.67 -9.18
C ALA A 95 -41.45 3.38 -10.54
N SER A 96 -40.32 3.84 -11.09
CA SER A 96 -40.26 4.46 -12.43
C SER A 96 -40.66 3.48 -13.54
N ALA A 97 -40.26 2.20 -13.45
CA ALA A 97 -40.68 1.17 -14.41
C ALA A 97 -42.20 0.89 -14.34
N THR A 98 -42.80 0.94 -13.15
CA THR A 98 -44.26 0.81 -12.99
C THR A 98 -45.03 2.06 -13.43
N GLU A 99 -44.42 3.25 -13.31
CA GLU A 99 -45.00 4.51 -13.79
C GLU A 99 -44.90 4.63 -15.33
N GLU A 100 -43.84 4.11 -15.95
CA GLU A 100 -43.71 3.95 -17.42
C GLU A 100 -44.62 2.85 -18.01
N MET A 101 -45.18 1.96 -17.20
CA MET A 101 -46.19 0.98 -17.64
C MET A 101 -47.61 1.55 -17.71
N ALA A 102 -47.82 2.81 -17.27
CA ALA A 102 -49.00 3.57 -17.69
C ALA A 102 -48.84 3.91 -19.19
N PRO A 103 -49.87 3.68 -20.03
CA PRO A 103 -49.68 3.56 -21.46
C PRO A 103 -49.46 4.93 -22.12
N THR A 104 -48.22 5.35 -22.26
CA THR A 104 -47.81 6.39 -23.22
C THR A 104 -46.57 5.93 -23.99
N ALA A 105 -46.81 5.24 -25.10
CA ALA A 105 -45.83 4.65 -26.02
C ALA A 105 -44.94 5.68 -26.78
N GLY A 106 -44.67 6.86 -26.20
CA GLY A 106 -43.90 7.94 -26.80
C GLY A 106 -42.53 8.20 -26.18
N ASP A 107 -42.32 7.88 -24.90
CA ASP A 107 -41.22 8.46 -24.10
C ASP A 107 -40.03 7.52 -23.82
N MET A 108 -40.03 6.28 -24.32
CA MET A 108 -38.89 5.34 -24.14
C MET A 108 -37.66 5.63 -25.01
N LYS A 109 -37.77 6.50 -26.03
CA LYS A 109 -36.64 6.86 -26.90
C LYS A 109 -35.45 7.49 -26.16
N PRO A 110 -35.63 8.54 -25.32
CA PRO A 110 -34.52 9.17 -24.61
C PRO A 110 -33.86 8.29 -23.54
N LEU A 111 -34.55 7.26 -23.02
CA LEU A 111 -33.97 6.34 -22.04
C LEU A 111 -33.05 5.31 -22.71
N GLY A 112 -33.47 4.79 -23.87
CA GLY A 112 -32.65 3.92 -24.71
C GLY A 112 -31.35 4.61 -25.14
N ASP A 113 -31.44 5.85 -25.61
CA ASP A 113 -30.28 6.64 -26.02
C ASP A 113 -29.29 6.88 -24.86
N LYS A 114 -29.79 7.11 -23.64
CA LYS A 114 -28.95 7.27 -22.44
C LYS A 114 -28.29 5.96 -22.01
N LEU A 115 -29.00 4.83 -22.12
CA LEU A 115 -28.44 3.51 -21.82
C LEU A 115 -27.35 3.14 -22.83
N ASP A 116 -27.58 3.37 -24.12
CA ASP A 116 -26.58 3.15 -25.17
C ASP A 116 -25.34 4.03 -24.94
N GLN A 117 -25.54 5.30 -24.59
CA GLN A 117 -24.44 6.20 -24.23
C GLN A 117 -23.68 5.70 -22.99
N LEU A 118 -24.37 5.18 -21.97
CA LEU A 118 -23.75 4.64 -20.76
C LEU A 118 -22.96 3.34 -21.02
N ILE A 119 -23.47 2.49 -21.91
CA ILE A 119 -22.79 1.28 -22.39
C ILE A 119 -21.50 1.66 -23.13
N GLU A 120 -21.57 2.64 -24.04
CA GLU A 120 -20.41 3.09 -24.80
C GLU A 120 -19.35 3.75 -23.91
N THR A 121 -19.78 4.55 -22.93
CA THR A 121 -18.88 5.16 -21.96
C THR A 121 -18.18 4.10 -21.10
N ASN A 122 -18.91 3.08 -20.63
CA ASN A 122 -18.33 1.97 -19.87
C ASN A 122 -17.33 1.16 -20.70
N LYS A 123 -17.64 0.90 -21.98
CA LYS A 123 -16.71 0.20 -22.89
C LYS A 123 -15.40 0.98 -23.03
N ARG A 124 -15.47 2.30 -23.22
CA ARG A 124 -14.29 3.18 -23.30
C ARG A 124 -13.47 3.19 -22.02
N VAL A 125 -14.13 3.21 -20.86
CA VAL A 125 -13.47 3.15 -19.55
C VAL A 125 -12.78 1.80 -19.35
N ALA A 126 -13.42 0.70 -19.75
CA ALA A 126 -12.82 -0.63 -19.69
C ALA A 126 -11.55 -0.74 -20.55
N GLU A 127 -11.58 -0.22 -21.77
CA GLU A 127 -10.41 -0.16 -22.67
C GLU A 127 -9.28 0.70 -22.08
N SER A 128 -9.62 1.87 -21.52
CA SER A 128 -8.67 2.74 -20.83
C SER A 128 -8.02 2.02 -19.64
N ASN A 129 -8.82 1.35 -18.81
CA ASN A 129 -8.33 0.60 -17.65
C ASN A 129 -7.40 -0.55 -18.09
N GLN A 130 -7.73 -1.26 -19.18
CA GLN A 130 -6.87 -2.29 -19.73
C GLN A 130 -5.52 -1.72 -20.20
N SER A 131 -5.51 -0.53 -20.81
CA SER A 131 -4.26 0.14 -21.21
C SER A 131 -3.42 0.56 -20.00
N VAL A 132 -4.04 1.07 -18.93
CA VAL A 132 -3.36 1.44 -17.69
C VAL A 132 -2.75 0.21 -17.01
N LEU A 133 -3.48 -0.91 -16.96
CA LEU A 133 -2.97 -2.17 -16.43
C LEU A 133 -1.75 -2.67 -17.21
N GLN A 134 -1.75 -2.56 -18.54
CA GLN A 134 -0.58 -2.91 -19.36
C GLN A 134 0.63 -1.99 -19.09
N LEU A 135 0.39 -0.69 -18.88
CA LEU A 135 1.46 0.25 -18.50
C LEU A 135 2.04 -0.10 -17.12
N LEU A 136 1.20 -0.44 -16.15
CA LEU A 136 1.62 -0.86 -14.82
C LEU A 136 2.41 -2.17 -14.86
N ASP A 137 2.00 -3.14 -15.67
CA ASP A 137 2.75 -4.40 -15.87
C ASP A 137 4.14 -4.14 -16.47
N ASN A 138 4.24 -3.23 -17.44
CA ASN A 138 5.53 -2.82 -18.01
C ASN A 138 6.42 -2.11 -17.00
N ILE A 139 5.86 -1.29 -16.10
CA ILE A 139 6.59 -0.67 -15.01
C ILE A 139 7.05 -1.73 -14.01
N GLY A 140 6.18 -2.66 -13.63
CA GLY A 140 6.50 -3.80 -12.75
C GLY A 140 7.65 -4.65 -13.31
N LYS A 141 7.64 -4.95 -14.61
CA LYS A 141 8.73 -5.67 -15.29
C LYS A 141 10.06 -4.91 -15.29
N LYS A 142 10.03 -3.59 -15.40
CA LYS A 142 11.25 -2.75 -15.33
C LYS A 142 11.81 -2.64 -13.91
N LEU A 143 10.95 -2.62 -12.90
CA LEU A 143 11.33 -2.58 -11.49
C LEU A 143 11.78 -3.96 -10.97
N SER A 144 11.22 -5.05 -11.50
CA SER A 144 11.52 -6.42 -11.09
C SER A 144 12.77 -7.01 -11.74
N ARG A 145 13.54 -6.24 -12.54
CA ARG A 145 14.87 -6.65 -13.00
C ARG A 145 15.90 -6.32 -11.92
N PRO A 146 16.45 -7.30 -11.18
CA PRO A 146 17.56 -7.04 -10.28
C PRO A 146 18.82 -6.94 -11.15
N VAL A 147 19.40 -5.75 -11.26
CA VAL A 147 20.80 -5.61 -11.68
C VAL A 147 21.64 -6.07 -10.50
N LEU A 148 21.85 -7.39 -10.38
CA LEU A 148 22.88 -7.91 -9.49
C LEU A 148 24.24 -7.69 -10.17
N PRO A 149 25.15 -6.91 -9.57
CA PRO A 149 26.53 -6.92 -10.01
C PRO A 149 27.12 -8.33 -9.78
N PRO A 150 28.01 -8.83 -10.66
CA PRO A 150 28.64 -10.12 -10.45
C PRO A 150 29.42 -10.09 -9.12
N VAL A 151 28.97 -10.91 -8.17
CA VAL A 151 29.64 -11.12 -6.88
C VAL A 151 31.02 -11.73 -7.17
N LYS A 152 32.08 -10.92 -7.10
CA LYS A 152 33.45 -11.41 -7.05
C LYS A 152 33.62 -12.14 -5.71
N ARG A 153 33.61 -13.47 -5.72
CA ARG A 153 33.99 -14.27 -4.55
C ARG A 153 35.45 -13.94 -4.20
N PRO A 154 35.78 -13.63 -2.93
CA PRO A 154 37.18 -13.57 -2.50
C PRO A 154 37.79 -14.97 -2.61
N PHE A 155 38.95 -15.04 -3.26
CA PHE A 155 39.77 -16.24 -3.34
C PHE A 155 40.13 -16.69 -1.92
N LEU A 156 39.64 -17.85 -1.50
CA LEU A 156 40.11 -18.53 -0.31
C LEU A 156 41.56 -18.96 -0.55
N LEU A 157 42.47 -18.34 0.20
CA LEU A 157 43.87 -18.76 0.32
C LEU A 157 43.91 -20.22 0.79
N GLN A 158 44.40 -21.12 -0.07
CA GLN A 158 44.75 -22.47 0.35
C GLN A 158 46.01 -22.41 1.24
N PRO A 159 46.06 -23.16 2.35
CA PRO A 159 47.28 -23.27 3.14
C PRO A 159 48.33 -24.13 2.41
N LYS A 160 49.58 -23.67 2.46
CA LYS A 160 50.75 -24.29 1.85
C LYS A 160 51.13 -25.59 2.60
N PRO A 161 51.43 -26.70 1.91
CA PRO A 161 51.92 -27.90 2.60
C PRO A 161 53.39 -27.72 3.00
N MET A 162 53.74 -28.31 4.16
CA MET A 162 55.13 -28.52 4.59
C MET A 162 55.80 -29.62 3.77
#